data_AF-A0A2D4LED2-F1
#
_entry.id   AF-A0A2D4LED2-F1
#
_cell.length_a   1.000
_cell.length_b   1.000
_cell.length_c   1.000
_cell.angle_alpha   90.00
_cell.angle_beta   90.00
_cell.angle_gamma   90.00
#
_symmetry.space_group_name_H-M   'P 1'
#
loop_
_entity.id
_entity.type
_entity.pdbx_description
1 polymer ?
#
loop_
_entity_poly.entity_id
_entity_poly.type
_entity_poly.pdbx_seq_one_letter_code
_entity_poly.pdbx_strand_id
1 'polypeptide(L)'
;TSKIHAICSDNLKQVEQDAITVDKMSDKCLFTTCRIFLTVYSLAQRCKPFSDIEGQVELQTVMGIDLGVGLYSRPTAVKIVDFIAKEIKTKMFNSIIEQNL
;
A
#
# COMPACT_ATOMS: atom_id res chain seq x y z
N THR A 1 -29.42 16.61 29.06
CA THR A 1 -28.14 15.94 28.78
C THR A 1 -27.11 17.00 28.42
N SER A 2 -25.93 17.00 29.05
CA SER A 2 -24.92 18.07 28.92
C SER A 2 -24.43 18.25 27.47
N LYS A 3 -24.09 19.47 27.04
CA LYS A 3 -23.50 19.77 25.72
C LYS A 3 -22.29 18.88 25.39
N ILE A 4 -21.52 18.52 26.42
CA ILE A 4 -20.34 17.64 26.30
C ILE A 4 -20.75 16.21 25.86
N HIS A 5 -21.91 15.73 26.30
CA HIS A 5 -22.41 14.40 25.95
C HIS A 5 -22.85 14.32 24.48
N ALA A 6 -23.37 15.42 23.93
CA ALA A 6 -23.72 15.49 22.50
C ALA A 6 -22.45 15.44 21.63
N ILE A 7 -21.44 16.25 21.95
CA ILE A 7 -20.16 16.29 21.23
C ILE A 7 -19.45 14.93 21.26
N CYS A 8 -19.43 14.26 22.42
CA CYS A 8 -18.81 12.94 22.55
C CYS A 8 -19.53 11.88 21.68
N SER A 9 -20.86 11.91 21.67
CA SER A 9 -21.68 11.02 20.83
C SER A 9 -21.44 11.27 19.32
N ASP A 10 -21.32 12.53 18.90
CA ASP A 10 -21.12 12.87 17.49
C ASP A 10 -19.71 12.49 17.02
N ASN A 11 -18.69 12.70 17.87
CA ASN A 11 -17.33 12.25 17.59
C ASN A 11 -17.23 10.71 17.49
N LEU A 12 -17.98 9.98 18.33
CA LEU A 12 -17.99 8.51 18.28
C LEU A 12 -18.59 7.98 16.96
N LYS A 13 -19.69 8.59 16.50
CA LYS A 13 -20.30 8.28 15.20
C LYS A 13 -19.37 8.62 14.04
N GLN A 14 -18.63 9.73 14.13
CA GLN A 14 -17.64 10.09 13.11
C GLN A 14 -16.51 9.07 13.05
N VAL A 15 -15.97 8.62 14.18
CA VAL A 15 -14.93 7.59 14.26
C VAL A 15 -15.41 6.25 13.68
N GLU A 16 -16.65 5.84 13.96
CA GLU A 16 -17.24 4.63 13.37
C GLU A 16 -17.43 4.78 11.85
N GLN A 17 -17.88 5.94 11.39
CA GLN A 17 -18.05 6.23 9.97
C GLN A 17 -16.69 6.26 9.23
N ASP A 18 -15.66 6.82 9.85
CA ASP A 18 -14.30 6.85 9.34
C ASP A 18 -13.70 5.44 9.29
N ALA A 19 -13.94 4.60 10.30
CA ALA A 19 -13.54 3.19 10.32
C ALA A 19 -14.22 2.37 9.21
N ILE A 20 -15.52 2.59 8.96
CA ILE A 20 -16.27 1.95 7.87
C ILE A 20 -15.76 2.42 6.48
N THR A 21 -15.28 3.67 6.39
CA THR A 21 -14.73 4.22 5.15
C THR A 21 -13.33 3.66 4.86
N VAL A 22 -12.55 3.36 5.90
CA VAL A 22 -11.26 2.65 5.79
C VAL A 22 -11.45 1.19 5.33
N ASP A 23 -12.52 0.52 5.78
CA ASP A 23 -12.85 -0.85 5.37
C ASP A 23 -13.41 -0.94 3.93
N LYS A 24 -13.99 0.15 3.41
CA LYS A 24 -14.38 0.30 2.01
C LYS A 24 -13.21 0.78 1.14
N MET A 25 -12.13 0.01 1.10
CA MET A 25 -11.11 0.22 0.08
C MET A 25 -11.75 -0.08 -1.29
N SER A 26 -12.05 0.97 -2.07
CA SER A 26 -12.63 0.78 -3.40
C SER A 26 -11.74 -0.12 -4.26
N ASP A 27 -12.33 -0.95 -5.13
CA ASP A 27 -11.58 -1.81 -6.07
C ASP A 27 -10.51 -1.02 -6.85
N LYS A 28 -10.82 0.24 -7.16
CA LYS A 28 -9.89 1.18 -7.80
C LYS A 28 -8.64 1.40 -6.94
N CYS A 29 -8.80 1.66 -5.64
CA CYS A 29 -7.69 1.90 -4.71
C CYS A 29 -6.83 0.64 -4.51
N LEU A 30 -7.45 -0.54 -4.46
CA LEU A 30 -6.73 -1.81 -4.41
C LEU A 30 -5.90 -1.99 -5.69
N PHE A 31 -6.50 -1.78 -6.86
CA PHE A 31 -5.84 -1.98 -8.14
C PHE A 31 -4.66 -1.02 -8.37
N THR A 32 -4.82 0.26 -8.05
CA THR A 32 -3.72 1.24 -8.14
C THR A 32 -2.59 0.91 -7.17
N THR A 33 -2.93 0.48 -5.95
CA THR A 33 -1.94 0.01 -4.96
C THR A 33 -1.16 -1.20 -5.47
N CYS A 34 -1.83 -2.21 -6.01
CA CYS A 34 -1.18 -3.39 -6.60
C CYS A 34 -0.20 -3.01 -7.71
N ARG A 35 -0.58 -2.08 -8.60
CA ARG A 35 0.29 -1.62 -9.69
C ARG A 35 1.56 -0.93 -9.18
N ILE A 36 1.45 -0.12 -8.13
CA ILE A 36 2.62 0.51 -7.52
C ILE A 36 3.53 -0.53 -6.86
N PHE A 37 2.96 -1.51 -6.15
CA PHE A 37 3.74 -2.60 -5.56
C PHE A 37 4.49 -3.39 -6.63
N LEU A 38 3.85 -3.70 -7.75
CA LEU A 38 4.49 -4.36 -8.89
C LEU A 38 5.58 -3.49 -9.53
N THR A 39 5.34 -2.18 -9.65
CA THR A 39 6.34 -1.24 -10.18
C THR A 39 7.59 -1.22 -9.29
N VAL A 40 7.42 -1.07 -7.98
CA VAL A 40 8.52 -1.11 -6.99
C VAL A 40 9.24 -2.46 -7.03
N TYR A 41 8.49 -3.55 -7.06
CA TYR A 41 9.06 -4.89 -7.17
C TYR A 41 9.91 -5.04 -8.43
N SER A 42 9.44 -4.52 -9.57
CA SER A 42 10.19 -4.57 -10.84
C SER A 42 11.51 -3.78 -10.76
N LEU A 43 11.56 -2.69 -10.00
CA LEU A 43 12.78 -1.93 -9.77
C LEU A 43 13.76 -2.74 -8.93
N ALA A 44 13.27 -3.33 -7.83
CA ALA A 44 14.07 -4.19 -6.96
C ALA A 44 14.65 -5.40 -7.72
N GLN A 45 13.81 -6.07 -8.50
CA GLN A 45 14.19 -7.25 -9.29
C GLN A 45 15.27 -6.92 -10.34
N ARG A 46 15.24 -5.70 -10.90
CA ARG A 46 16.23 -5.22 -11.89
C ARG A 46 17.42 -4.51 -11.25
N CYS A 47 17.54 -4.55 -9.91
CA CYS A 47 18.55 -3.83 -9.13
C CYS A 47 18.62 -2.33 -9.48
N LYS A 48 17.47 -1.71 -9.75
CA LYS A 48 17.37 -0.29 -10.09
C LYS A 48 17.19 0.56 -8.83
N PRO A 49 17.74 1.80 -8.81
CA PRO A 49 17.49 2.74 -7.74
C PRO A 49 15.99 3.03 -7.55
N PHE A 50 15.53 3.08 -6.31
CA PHE A 50 14.14 3.45 -6.01
C PHE A 50 13.83 4.93 -6.24
N SER A 51 14.84 5.76 -6.54
CA SER A 51 14.62 7.11 -7.09
C SER A 51 13.98 7.09 -8.47
N ASP A 52 14.11 5.99 -9.21
CA ASP A 52 13.61 5.88 -10.60
C ASP A 52 12.08 5.69 -10.65
N ILE A 53 11.41 5.52 -9.50
CA ILE A 53 9.99 5.24 -9.41
C ILE A 53 9.13 6.34 -10.04
N GLU A 54 9.48 7.61 -9.83
CA GLU A 54 8.71 8.75 -10.35
C GLU A 54 8.69 8.72 -11.89
N GLY A 55 9.85 8.50 -12.51
CA GLY A 55 9.96 8.34 -13.96
C GLY A 55 9.25 7.09 -14.50
N GLN A 56 9.24 5.98 -13.75
CA GLN A 56 8.45 4.79 -14.13
C GLN A 56 6.95 5.07 -14.05
N VAL A 57 6.48 5.83 -13.05
CA VAL A 57 5.07 6.21 -12.91
C VAL A 57 4.64 7.17 -14.01
N GLU A 58 5.47 8.15 -14.33
CA GLU A 58 5.22 9.09 -15.42
C GLU A 58 5.09 8.33 -16.75
N LEU A 59 6.04 7.45 -17.06
CA LEU A 59 6.03 6.68 -18.31
C LEU A 59 4.79 5.78 -18.43
N GLN A 60 4.40 5.10 -17.34
CA GLN A 60 3.18 4.30 -17.32
C GLN A 60 1.90 5.14 -17.46
N THR A 61 1.88 6.33 -16.85
CA THR A 61 0.75 7.26 -16.94
C THR A 61 0.57 7.76 -18.38
N VAL A 62 1.67 8.09 -19.09
CA VAL A 62 1.65 8.43 -20.52
C VAL A 62 1.11 7.28 -21.38
N MET A 63 1.36 6.03 -20.97
CA MET A 63 0.82 4.83 -21.62
C MET A 63 -0.64 4.53 -21.23
N GLY A 64 -1.31 5.41 -20.49
CA GLY A 64 -2.72 5.27 -20.09
C GLY A 64 -2.94 4.39 -18.87
N ILE A 65 -1.90 4.06 -18.11
CA ILE A 65 -2.00 3.25 -16.89
C ILE A 65 -2.30 4.17 -15.70
N ASP A 66 -3.51 4.10 -15.15
CA ASP A 66 -3.83 4.73 -13.86
C ASP A 66 -3.08 4.04 -12.71
N LEU A 67 -2.18 4.77 -12.06
CA LEU A 67 -1.40 4.37 -10.89
C LEU A 67 -1.94 5.00 -9.59
N GLY A 68 -3.00 5.81 -9.66
CA GLY A 68 -3.52 6.55 -8.53
C GLY A 68 -2.60 7.67 -8.04
N VAL A 69 -2.78 8.07 -6.79
CA VAL A 69 -2.09 9.24 -6.20
C VAL A 69 -1.25 8.79 -5.00
N GLY A 70 0.01 9.23 -4.94
CA GLY A 70 0.75 9.37 -3.67
C GLY A 70 1.65 8.23 -3.20
N LEU A 71 1.55 7.00 -3.72
CA LEU A 71 2.40 5.88 -3.26
C LEU A 71 3.73 5.71 -4.01
N TYR A 72 4.08 6.63 -4.91
CA TYR A 72 5.26 6.52 -5.78
C TYR A 72 6.39 7.49 -5.41
N SER A 73 6.51 7.89 -4.14
CA SER A 73 7.70 8.59 -3.66
C SER A 73 8.84 7.61 -3.38
N ARG A 74 10.11 8.04 -3.48
CA ARG A 74 11.26 7.20 -3.12
C ARG A 74 11.17 6.59 -1.70
N PRO A 75 10.85 7.35 -0.62
CA PRO A 75 10.70 6.77 0.71
C PRO A 75 9.59 5.71 0.79
N THR A 76 8.48 5.92 0.07
CA THR A 76 7.39 4.92 0.01
C THR A 76 7.85 3.66 -0.73
N ALA A 77 8.58 3.80 -1.84
CA ALA A 77 9.15 2.67 -2.58
C ALA A 77 10.07 1.80 -1.72
N VAL A 78 10.90 2.43 -0.87
CA VAL A 78 11.75 1.70 0.10
C VAL A 78 10.87 0.91 1.09
N LYS A 79 9.86 1.53 1.68
CA LYS A 79 8.95 0.83 2.60
C LYS A 79 8.22 -0.33 1.94
N ILE A 80 7.81 -0.17 0.68
CA ILE A 80 7.16 -1.23 -0.10
C ILE A 80 8.13 -2.39 -0.35
N VAL A 81 9.38 -2.14 -0.74
CA VAL A 81 10.34 -3.23 -0.96
C VAL A 81 10.66 -3.97 0.34
N ASP A 82 10.79 -3.25 1.46
CA ASP A 82 11.03 -3.85 2.77
C ASP A 82 9.87 -4.76 3.18
N PHE A 83 8.64 -4.32 2.93
CA PHE A 83 7.44 -5.12 3.16
C PHE A 83 7.44 -6.38 2.28
N ILE A 84 7.68 -6.25 0.97
CA ILE A 84 7.74 -7.38 0.05
C ILE A 84 8.83 -8.37 0.47
N ALA A 85 10.01 -7.89 0.82
CA ALA A 85 11.14 -8.72 1.25
C ALA A 85 10.84 -9.46 2.56
N LYS A 86 10.13 -8.82 3.50
CA LYS A 86 9.65 -9.48 4.72
C LYS A 86 8.70 -10.63 4.39
N GLU A 87 7.70 -10.39 3.54
CA GLU A 87 6.72 -11.41 3.16
C GLU A 87 7.36 -12.59 2.42
N ILE A 88 8.29 -12.34 1.49
CA ILE A 88 9.03 -13.41 0.79
C ILE A 88 9.83 -14.25 1.78
N LYS A 89 10.56 -13.62 2.70
CA LYS A 89 11.34 -14.33 3.73
C LYS A 89 10.43 -15.18 4.62
N THR A 90 9.34 -14.62 5.12
CA THR A 90 8.38 -15.36 5.96
C THR A 90 7.85 -16.59 5.24
N LYS A 91 7.39 -16.45 3.99
CA LYS A 91 6.90 -17.57 3.19
C LYS A 91 7.98 -18.63 2.96
N MET A 92 9.20 -18.20 2.65
CA MET A 92 10.32 -19.11 2.42
C MET A 92 10.65 -19.93 3.68
N PHE A 93 10.77 -19.28 4.84
CA PHE A 93 11.06 -19.98 6.10
C PHE A 93 9.94 -20.93 6.52
N ASN A 94 8.68 -20.51 6.40
CA ASN A 94 7.53 -21.38 6.70
C ASN A 94 7.54 -22.62 5.80
N SER A 95 7.78 -22.45 4.50
CA SER A 95 7.87 -23.58 3.56
C SER A 95 9.00 -24.55 3.90
N ILE A 96 10.16 -24.04 4.35
CA ILE A 96 11.27 -24.89 4.81
C ILE A 96 10.86 -25.68 6.06
N ILE A 97 10.22 -25.02 7.04
CA ILE A 97 9.77 -25.68 8.28
C ILE A 97 8.75 -26.78 7.96
N GLU A 98 7.76 -26.49 7.12
CA GLU A 98 6.72 -27.44 6.69
C GLU A 98 7.28 -28.65 5.93
N GLN A 99 8.38 -28.48 5.18
CA GLN A 99 9.02 -29.59 4.45
C GLN A 99 9.99 -30.43 5.30
N ASN A 100 10.42 -29.91 6.46
CA ASN A 100 11.31 -30.60 7.39
C ASN A 100 10.57 -31.20 8.60
N LEU A 101 9.24 -31.02 8.67
CA LEU A 101 8.31 -31.68 9.60
C LEU A 101 7.58 -32.82 8.88
#